data_AF-A0A2H6MWT1-F1
#
_entry.id   AF-A0A2H6MWT1-F1
#
_cell.length_a   1.000
_cell.length_b   1.000
_cell.length_c   1.000
_cell.angle_alpha   90.00
_cell.angle_beta   90.00
_cell.angle_gamma   90.00
#
_symmetry.space_group_name_H-M   'P 1'
#
loop_
_entity.id
_entity.type
_entity.pdbx_description
1 polymer ?
#
loop_
_entity_poly.entity_id
_entity_poly.type
_entity_poly.pdbx_seq_one_letter_code
_entity_poly.pdbx_strand_id
1 'polypeptide(L)'
;SSCISPTIVEQFGYQRRASDDGKLLDSSKTSNTIRVFLPNKQRTVVNVRNGMTLHDCLMKALKVRGLQPECCAVFRLLNEHKGKKARLDWGTDAASLIGEELQVDFLDHVPLTTHNFARKTFLKLAYCDICQKFLLNGFRCQTCGYKFHEHCSTKVPTMCVDWSNIRQLL
;
A
#
# COMPACT_ATOMS: atom_id res chain seq x y z
N SER A 1 18.93 -20.15 67.28
CA SER A 1 17.53 -20.04 66.85
C SER A 1 17.51 -19.40 65.46
N SER A 2 16.87 -19.85 64.36
CA SER A 2 16.13 -21.08 63.97
C SER A 2 15.83 -20.98 62.44
N CYS A 3 15.58 -21.99 61.60
CA CYS A 3 15.68 -23.47 61.67
C CYS A 3 15.53 -24.12 60.26
N ILE A 4 16.06 -25.35 60.06
CA ILE A 4 15.54 -26.50 59.27
C ILE A 4 15.09 -26.26 57.78
N SER A 5 15.85 -26.61 56.72
CA SER A 5 15.98 -27.91 55.97
C SER A 5 14.86 -28.23 54.93
N PRO A 6 14.98 -29.17 53.94
CA PRO A 6 16.12 -29.90 53.34
C PRO A 6 16.15 -29.93 51.76
N THR A 7 17.11 -30.67 51.18
CA THR A 7 17.33 -30.96 49.74
C THR A 7 16.41 -32.07 49.17
N ILE A 8 16.12 -32.05 47.86
CA ILE A 8 15.58 -33.21 47.09
C ILE A 8 16.40 -33.45 45.80
N VAL A 9 16.50 -34.72 45.40
CA VAL A 9 17.39 -35.27 44.35
C VAL A 9 16.59 -35.65 43.09
N GLU A 10 17.27 -35.71 41.95
CA GLU A 10 16.76 -36.19 40.64
C GLU A 10 16.20 -37.64 40.69
N GLN A 11 15.33 -38.02 39.74
CA GLN A 11 15.72 -38.92 38.61
C GLN A 11 14.55 -39.48 37.78
N PHE A 12 14.73 -39.41 36.46
CA PHE A 12 14.30 -40.33 35.38
C PHE A 12 12.88 -40.96 35.36
N GLY A 13 12.09 -40.54 34.37
CA GLY A 13 11.14 -41.39 33.64
C GLY A 13 11.51 -41.41 32.15
N TYR A 14 11.79 -42.58 31.58
CA TYR A 14 12.36 -42.74 30.24
C TYR A 14 11.42 -43.55 29.34
N GLN A 15 10.88 -42.95 28.27
CA GLN A 15 10.25 -43.72 27.19
C GLN A 15 10.40 -43.02 25.84
N ARG A 16 10.78 -43.81 24.82
CA ARG A 16 11.17 -43.37 23.48
C ARG A 16 10.29 -44.05 22.43
N ARG A 17 10.03 -43.33 21.32
CA ARG A 17 9.38 -43.77 20.06
C ARG A 17 7.85 -43.92 20.17
N ALA A 18 7.08 -43.74 19.08
CA ALA A 18 7.49 -43.68 17.66
C ALA A 18 6.90 -42.48 16.89
N SER A 19 7.56 -42.11 15.79
CA SER A 19 6.86 -41.47 14.67
C SER A 19 5.96 -42.51 14.01
N ASP A 20 4.74 -42.12 13.67
CA ASP A 20 3.95 -42.78 12.63
C ASP A 20 3.27 -41.73 11.77
N ASP A 21 2.97 -42.08 10.52
CA ASP A 21 2.75 -41.13 9.43
C ASP A 21 1.38 -40.44 9.51
N GLY A 22 1.41 -39.13 9.74
CA GLY A 22 0.26 -38.23 9.75
C GLY A 22 0.43 -37.06 8.79
N LYS A 23 0.96 -37.30 7.57
CA LYS A 23 1.23 -36.29 6.54
C LYS A 23 -0.06 -35.76 5.90
N LEU A 24 -0.93 -35.15 6.70
CA LEU A 24 -2.02 -34.32 6.20
C LEU A 24 -1.42 -33.07 5.55
N LEU A 25 -1.35 -33.10 4.22
CA LEU A 25 -1.12 -31.92 3.41
C LEU A 25 -2.27 -30.93 3.70
N ASP A 26 -1.99 -29.81 4.39
CA ASP A 26 -2.95 -28.70 4.61
C ASP A 26 -3.20 -27.97 3.27
N SER A 27 -3.90 -28.65 2.37
CA SER A 27 -4.12 -28.27 0.99
C SER A 27 -5.42 -27.48 0.82
N SER A 28 -5.65 -26.42 1.59
CA SER A 28 -6.71 -25.43 1.29
C SER A 28 -6.61 -24.06 1.98
N LYS A 29 -5.43 -23.59 2.40
CA LYS A 29 -5.21 -22.14 2.56
C LYS A 29 -5.04 -21.47 1.19
N THR A 30 -6.09 -21.50 0.37
CA THR A 30 -6.22 -20.60 -0.78
C THR A 30 -6.22 -19.18 -0.22
N SER A 31 -5.09 -18.49 -0.36
CA SER A 31 -4.98 -17.10 0.08
C SER A 31 -5.91 -16.25 -0.78
N ASN A 32 -7.00 -15.76 -0.18
CA ASN A 32 -7.96 -14.84 -0.79
C ASN A 32 -7.30 -13.47 -0.99
N THR A 33 -6.29 -13.42 -1.85
CA THR A 33 -5.39 -12.30 -2.03
C THR A 33 -5.10 -12.04 -3.49
N ILE A 34 -4.93 -10.76 -3.82
CA ILE A 34 -4.47 -10.29 -5.13
C ILE A 34 -3.12 -9.61 -4.94
N ARG A 35 -2.14 -9.94 -5.78
CA ARG A 35 -0.87 -9.21 -5.86
C ARG A 35 -1.03 -8.04 -6.80
N VAL A 36 -0.67 -6.84 -6.34
CA VAL A 36 -0.85 -5.64 -7.15
C VAL A 36 0.45 -4.83 -7.19
N PHE A 37 1.01 -4.74 -8.39
CA PHE A 37 2.10 -3.83 -8.72
C PHE A 37 1.56 -2.41 -8.83
N LEU A 38 2.30 -1.45 -8.30
CA LEU A 38 1.90 -0.05 -8.17
C LEU A 38 2.96 0.85 -8.81
N PRO A 39 2.62 2.11 -9.18
CA PRO A 39 3.57 3.03 -9.77
C PRO A 39 4.84 3.24 -8.92
N ASN A 40 5.93 3.61 -9.59
CA ASN A 40 7.28 3.73 -9.01
C ASN A 40 7.86 2.40 -8.50
N LYS A 41 7.63 1.29 -9.23
CA LYS A 41 8.15 -0.05 -8.90
C LYS A 41 7.71 -0.54 -7.50
N GLN A 42 6.59 -0.04 -7.01
CA GLN A 42 6.00 -0.45 -5.73
C GLN A 42 5.13 -1.69 -5.91
N ARG A 43 4.77 -2.34 -4.80
CA ARG A 43 3.79 -3.42 -4.78
C ARG A 43 3.00 -3.45 -3.48
N THR A 44 1.86 -4.12 -3.51
CA THR A 44 1.04 -4.46 -2.35
C THR A 44 0.40 -5.82 -2.56
N VAL A 45 -0.08 -6.44 -1.48
CA VAL A 45 -0.96 -7.61 -1.53
C VAL A 45 -2.22 -7.21 -0.76
N VAL A 46 -3.37 -7.35 -1.39
CA VAL A 46 -4.68 -7.02 -0.80
C VAL A 46 -5.42 -8.30 -0.47
N ASN A 47 -6.05 -8.36 0.70
CA ASN A 47 -6.99 -9.42 1.05
C ASN A 47 -8.37 -9.08 0.48
N VAL A 48 -9.02 -10.06 -0.13
CA VAL A 48 -10.34 -9.94 -0.74
C VAL A 48 -11.40 -10.54 0.17
N ARG A 49 -12.57 -9.90 0.21
CA ARG A 49 -13.79 -10.42 0.80
C ARG A 49 -14.89 -10.39 -0.27
N ASN A 50 -15.87 -11.27 -0.14
CA ASN A 50 -17.01 -11.31 -1.06
C ASN A 50 -17.73 -9.94 -1.08
N GLY A 51 -18.07 -9.47 -2.27
CA GLY A 51 -18.76 -8.19 -2.47
C GLY A 51 -17.87 -6.94 -2.41
N MET A 52 -16.54 -7.09 -2.44
CA MET A 52 -15.61 -5.96 -2.60
C MET A 52 -15.26 -5.73 -4.07
N THR A 53 -15.29 -4.48 -4.52
CA THR A 53 -14.76 -4.10 -5.84
C THR A 53 -13.24 -3.92 -5.82
N LEU A 54 -12.61 -3.88 -7.00
CA LEU A 54 -11.21 -3.46 -7.12
C LEU A 54 -10.93 -2.10 -6.48
N HIS A 55 -11.84 -1.15 -6.64
CA HIS A 55 -11.79 0.15 -5.98
C HIS A 55 -11.69 0.02 -4.46
N ASP A 56 -12.57 -0.78 -3.83
CA ASP A 56 -12.58 -0.94 -2.37
C ASP A 56 -11.31 -1.61 -1.84
N CYS A 57 -10.80 -2.61 -2.54
CA CYS A 57 -9.55 -3.29 -2.19
C CYS A 57 -8.32 -2.37 -2.32
N LEU A 58 -8.28 -1.48 -3.33
CA LEU A 58 -7.09 -0.69 -3.67
C LEU A 58 -7.08 0.73 -3.11
N MET A 59 -8.24 1.31 -2.80
CA MET A 59 -8.39 2.69 -2.30
C MET A 59 -7.39 3.04 -1.18
N LYS A 60 -7.26 2.16 -0.17
CA LYS A 60 -6.30 2.36 0.93
C LYS A 60 -4.84 2.33 0.45
N ALA A 61 -4.49 1.39 -0.42
CA ALA A 61 -3.12 1.22 -0.91
C ALA A 61 -2.66 2.38 -1.81
N LEU A 62 -3.59 3.00 -2.55
CA LEU A 62 -3.36 4.19 -3.36
C LEU A 62 -3.22 5.45 -2.48
N LYS A 63 -4.20 5.69 -1.58
CA LYS A 63 -4.21 6.87 -0.70
C LYS A 63 -2.96 6.99 0.18
N VAL A 64 -2.47 5.90 0.79
CA VAL A 64 -1.24 5.93 1.61
C VAL A 64 0.05 6.21 0.81
N ARG A 65 -0.03 6.19 -0.52
CA ARG A 65 1.07 6.53 -1.44
C ARG A 65 0.88 7.88 -2.16
N GLY A 66 -0.17 8.62 -1.81
CA GLY A 66 -0.53 9.87 -2.48
C GLY A 66 -1.11 9.68 -3.89
N LEU A 67 -1.47 8.46 -4.27
CA LEU A 67 -2.09 8.15 -5.57
C LEU A 67 -3.60 8.32 -5.45
N GLN A 68 -4.23 9.03 -6.40
CA GLN A 68 -5.68 9.10 -6.52
C GLN A 68 -6.15 8.11 -7.61
N PRO A 69 -7.24 7.34 -7.39
CA PRO A 69 -7.74 6.36 -8.36
C PRO A 69 -8.07 6.98 -9.73
N GLU A 70 -8.52 8.23 -9.76
CA GLU A 70 -8.97 8.94 -10.97
C GLU A 70 -7.82 9.24 -11.95
N CYS A 71 -6.56 9.21 -11.47
CA CYS A 71 -5.36 9.31 -12.30
C CYS A 71 -4.75 7.94 -12.63
N CYS A 72 -5.41 6.84 -12.27
CA CYS A 72 -4.89 5.49 -12.38
C CYS A 72 -5.82 4.58 -13.19
N ALA A 73 -5.25 3.56 -13.84
CA ALA A 73 -5.98 2.42 -14.38
C ALA A 73 -5.43 1.12 -13.81
N VAL A 74 -6.33 0.17 -13.54
CA VAL A 74 -5.97 -1.20 -13.15
C VAL A 74 -5.94 -2.08 -14.39
N PHE A 75 -4.94 -2.96 -14.47
CA PHE A 75 -4.80 -3.95 -15.54
C PHE A 75 -4.56 -5.34 -14.94
N ARG A 76 -5.15 -6.39 -15.52
CA ARG A 76 -4.73 -7.78 -15.32
C ARG A 76 -3.47 -8.04 -16.14
N LEU A 77 -2.44 -8.63 -15.53
CA LEU A 77 -1.27 -9.11 -16.25
C LEU A 77 -1.59 -10.46 -16.91
N LEU A 78 -1.22 -10.63 -18.19
CA LEU A 78 -1.46 -11.86 -18.94
C LEU A 78 -0.15 -12.63 -19.12
N ASN A 79 -0.07 -13.83 -18.53
CA ASN A 79 1.16 -14.63 -18.48
C ASN A 79 1.67 -15.09 -19.86
N GLU A 80 0.77 -15.27 -20.84
CA GLU A 80 1.08 -15.90 -22.13
C GLU A 80 1.88 -15.01 -23.09
N HIS A 81 1.91 -13.69 -22.86
CA HIS A 81 2.68 -12.76 -23.69
C HIS A 81 3.31 -11.65 -22.85
N LYS A 82 4.64 -11.67 -22.72
CA LYS A 82 5.44 -10.60 -22.08
C LYS A 82 4.98 -9.22 -22.57
N GLY A 83 4.34 -8.46 -21.68
CA GLY A 83 3.92 -7.08 -21.92
C GLY A 83 2.43 -6.89 -22.29
N LYS A 84 1.64 -7.94 -22.51
CA LYS A 84 0.18 -7.77 -22.66
C LYS A 84 -0.48 -7.63 -21.29
N LYS A 85 -1.26 -6.56 -21.13
CA LYS A 85 -2.07 -6.27 -19.94
C LYS A 85 -3.49 -5.88 -20.38
N ALA A 86 -4.51 -6.40 -19.70
CA ALA A 86 -5.91 -6.13 -20.03
C ALA A 86 -6.49 -5.13 -19.02
N ARG A 87 -7.04 -4.00 -19.49
CA ARG A 87 -7.64 -2.99 -18.61
C ARG A 87 -8.88 -3.57 -17.91
N LEU A 88 -8.97 -3.33 -16.61
CA LEU A 88 -10.13 -3.71 -15.78
C LEU A 88 -10.92 -2.45 -15.41
N ASP A 89 -12.23 -2.63 -15.16
CA ASP A 89 -13.05 -1.59 -14.59
C ASP A 89 -12.87 -1.52 -13.06
N TRP A 90 -12.95 -0.32 -12.48
CA TRP A 90 -12.79 -0.14 -11.03
C TRP A 90 -13.89 -0.82 -10.19
N GLY A 91 -15.09 -1.01 -10.77
CA GLY A 91 -16.21 -1.75 -10.18
C GLY A 91 -16.15 -3.26 -10.36
N THR A 92 -15.13 -3.81 -11.02
CA THR A 92 -14.94 -5.28 -11.16
C THR A 92 -14.91 -5.93 -9.77
N ASP A 93 -15.69 -7.00 -9.58
CA ASP A 93 -15.65 -7.83 -8.36
C ASP A 93 -14.25 -8.40 -8.14
N ALA A 94 -13.66 -8.11 -6.99
CA ALA A 94 -12.31 -8.56 -6.64
C ALA A 94 -12.25 -10.07 -6.37
N ALA A 95 -13.36 -10.74 -6.02
CA ALA A 95 -13.34 -12.19 -5.79
C ALA A 95 -13.03 -12.95 -7.10
N SER A 96 -13.50 -12.46 -8.24
CA SER A 96 -13.16 -12.98 -9.58
C SER A 96 -11.68 -12.86 -9.99
N LEU A 97 -10.84 -12.21 -9.16
CA LEU A 97 -9.42 -11.91 -9.44
C LEU A 97 -8.47 -12.49 -8.38
N ILE A 98 -8.96 -13.30 -7.45
CA ILE A 98 -8.13 -13.94 -6.42
C ILE A 98 -7.05 -14.82 -7.07
N GLY A 99 -5.80 -14.67 -6.63
CA GLY A 99 -4.64 -15.37 -7.18
C GLY A 99 -4.01 -14.71 -8.41
N GLU A 100 -4.69 -13.77 -9.07
CA GLU A 100 -4.15 -13.02 -10.21
C GLU A 100 -3.09 -11.99 -9.78
N GLU A 101 -2.27 -11.58 -10.75
CA GLU A 101 -1.37 -10.43 -10.62
C GLU A 101 -1.93 -9.24 -11.42
N LEU A 102 -2.13 -8.11 -10.74
CA LEU A 102 -2.60 -6.86 -11.33
C LEU A 102 -1.49 -5.81 -11.34
N GLN A 103 -1.59 -4.87 -12.27
CA GLN A 103 -0.75 -3.69 -12.33
C GLN A 103 -1.64 -2.44 -12.31
N VAL A 104 -1.32 -1.49 -11.44
CA VAL A 104 -1.87 -0.13 -11.49
C VAL A 104 -0.82 0.76 -12.13
N ASP A 105 -1.20 1.42 -13.22
CA ASP A 105 -0.41 2.47 -13.84
C ASP A 105 -1.18 3.80 -13.80
N PHE A 106 -0.45 4.89 -14.01
CA PHE A 106 -1.06 6.18 -14.29
C PHE A 106 -1.72 6.18 -15.69
N LEU A 107 -2.74 7.01 -15.87
CA LEU A 107 -3.32 7.28 -17.18
C LEU A 107 -2.37 8.14 -18.03
N ASP A 108 -2.32 7.90 -19.34
CA ASP A 108 -1.32 8.50 -20.25
C ASP A 108 -1.37 10.05 -20.30
N HIS A 109 -2.52 10.65 -19.97
CA HIS A 109 -2.73 12.10 -19.92
C HIS A 109 -2.35 12.75 -18.58
N VAL A 110 -1.86 11.98 -17.59
CA VAL A 110 -1.43 12.52 -16.29
C VAL A 110 0.03 12.96 -16.41
N PRO A 111 0.36 14.27 -16.33
CA PRO A 111 1.74 14.74 -16.48
C PRO A 111 2.56 14.41 -15.22
N LEU A 112 3.19 13.23 -15.24
CA LEU A 112 4.07 12.76 -14.19
C LEU A 112 5.38 13.54 -14.21
N THR A 113 5.58 14.40 -13.22
CA THR A 113 6.81 15.17 -13.08
C THR A 113 7.38 15.05 -11.67
N THR A 114 8.62 15.51 -11.50
CA THR A 114 9.25 15.65 -10.18
C THR A 114 8.77 16.93 -9.51
N HIS A 115 8.71 16.91 -8.17
CA HIS A 115 8.36 18.12 -7.43
C HIS A 115 9.46 19.18 -7.53
N ASN A 116 9.09 20.40 -7.91
CA ASN A 116 9.94 21.58 -7.80
C ASN A 116 9.59 22.35 -6.51
N PHE A 117 10.25 22.01 -5.39
CA PHE A 117 9.98 22.63 -4.09
C PHE A 117 10.76 23.93 -3.87
N ALA A 118 10.04 25.01 -3.56
CA ALA A 118 10.61 26.27 -3.11
C ALA A 118 10.25 26.55 -1.65
N ARG A 119 11.19 27.10 -0.87
CA ARG A 119 10.91 27.62 0.48
C ARG A 119 9.94 28.80 0.36
N LYS A 120 8.91 28.84 1.21
CA LYS A 120 7.86 29.86 1.18
C LYS A 120 7.38 30.23 2.57
N THR A 121 7.25 31.53 2.81
CA THR A 121 6.49 32.11 3.92
C THR A 121 5.07 32.41 3.41
N PHE A 122 4.06 31.97 4.15
CA PHE A 122 2.65 32.12 3.82
C PHE A 122 2.05 33.26 4.62
N LEU A 123 1.93 34.43 4.00
CA LEU A 123 1.35 35.64 4.62
C LEU A 123 -0.19 35.58 4.75
N LYS A 124 -0.83 34.67 4.02
CA LYS A 124 -2.26 34.34 4.15
C LYS A 124 -2.41 33.00 4.87
N LEU A 125 -3.54 32.82 5.56
CA LEU A 125 -3.88 31.59 6.28
C LEU A 125 -3.67 30.35 5.40
N ALA A 126 -2.77 29.46 5.84
CA ALA A 126 -2.43 28.23 5.12
C ALA A 126 -2.25 27.08 6.11
N TYR A 127 -2.53 25.86 5.63
CA TYR A 127 -2.38 24.62 6.38
C TYR A 127 -1.44 23.68 5.63
N CYS A 128 -0.70 22.87 6.37
CA CYS A 128 0.20 21.85 5.83
C CYS A 128 -0.61 20.65 5.32
N ASP A 129 -0.43 20.27 4.06
CA ASP A 129 -1.19 19.19 3.40
C ASP A 129 -0.93 17.80 4.03
N ILE A 130 0.14 17.68 4.82
CA ILE A 130 0.52 16.45 5.53
C ILE A 130 -0.10 16.35 6.93
N CYS A 131 0.03 17.39 7.76
CA CYS A 131 -0.35 17.34 9.17
C CYS A 131 -1.60 18.16 9.51
N GLN A 132 -2.16 18.89 8.54
CA GLN A 132 -3.35 19.74 8.66
C GLN A 132 -3.25 20.85 9.73
N LYS A 133 -2.04 21.15 10.22
CA LYS A 133 -1.74 22.28 11.13
C LYS A 133 -1.36 23.53 10.34
N PHE A 134 -1.51 24.69 10.97
CA PHE A 134 -1.13 25.99 10.42
C PHE A 134 0.32 26.02 9.91
N LEU A 135 0.53 26.64 8.76
CA LEU A 135 1.79 26.65 8.01
C LEU A 135 2.21 28.11 7.72
N LEU A 136 3.00 28.71 8.61
CA LEU A 136 3.59 30.04 8.39
C LEU A 136 4.84 29.97 7.49
N ASN A 137 5.76 29.06 7.80
CA ASN A 137 7.02 28.85 7.09
C ASN A 137 7.14 27.37 6.70
N GLY A 138 7.56 27.11 5.47
CA GLY A 138 7.81 25.76 4.97
C GLY A 138 8.15 25.76 3.50
N PHE A 139 7.65 24.75 2.78
CA PHE A 139 7.89 24.56 1.36
C PHE A 139 6.57 24.53 0.58
N ARG A 140 6.62 24.94 -0.69
CA ARG A 140 5.54 24.77 -1.67
C ARG A 140 6.12 24.21 -2.97
N CYS A 141 5.49 23.18 -3.53
CA CYS A 141 5.76 22.80 -4.92
C CYS A 141 5.31 23.94 -5.85
N GLN A 142 6.18 24.39 -6.75
CA GLN A 142 5.84 25.42 -7.73
C GLN A 142 4.79 24.90 -8.72
N THR A 143 4.92 23.64 -9.15
CA THR A 143 4.03 22.92 -10.07
C THR A 143 2.66 22.62 -9.45
N CYS A 144 2.53 21.59 -8.61
CA CYS A 144 1.22 21.15 -8.07
C CYS A 144 0.72 21.93 -6.84
N GLY A 145 1.45 22.94 -6.37
CA GLY A 145 1.07 23.76 -5.22
C GLY A 145 1.10 23.11 -3.84
N TYR A 146 1.43 21.82 -3.74
CA TYR A 146 1.52 21.04 -2.50
C TYR A 146 2.42 21.73 -1.45
N LYS A 147 1.95 21.91 -0.21
CA LYS A 147 2.58 22.76 0.81
C LYS A 147 2.71 22.06 2.17
N PHE A 148 3.89 22.16 2.78
CA PHE A 148 4.24 21.38 3.97
C PHE A 148 5.32 22.02 4.84
N HIS A 149 5.37 21.66 6.13
CA HIS A 149 6.47 22.01 7.04
C HIS A 149 7.74 21.22 6.70
N GLU A 150 8.91 21.74 7.04
CA GLU A 150 10.21 21.07 6.86
C GLU A 150 10.24 19.64 7.47
N HIS A 151 9.74 19.48 8.69
CA HIS A 151 9.64 18.17 9.37
C HIS A 151 8.57 17.23 8.77
N CYS A 152 7.74 17.71 7.85
CA CYS A 152 6.75 16.90 7.10
C CYS A 152 7.27 16.42 5.74
N SER A 153 8.47 16.86 5.31
CA SER A 153 9.08 16.55 4.01
C SER A 153 9.14 15.06 3.67
N THR A 154 9.46 14.20 4.65
CA THR A 154 9.57 12.74 4.48
C THR A 154 8.25 12.04 4.19
N LYS A 155 7.11 12.72 4.34
CA LYS A 155 5.75 12.20 4.07
C LYS A 155 5.16 12.74 2.77
N VAL A 156 5.88 13.63 2.06
CA VAL A 156 5.41 14.19 0.79
C VAL A 156 5.41 13.10 -0.28
N PRO A 157 4.34 12.97 -1.10
CA PRO A 157 4.31 12.00 -2.19
C PRO A 157 5.51 12.15 -3.13
N THR A 158 5.99 11.04 -3.68
CA THR A 158 7.13 11.06 -4.64
C THR A 158 6.74 11.70 -5.97
N MET A 159 5.47 11.62 -6.36
CA MET A 159 4.98 12.06 -7.67
C MET A 159 4.31 13.43 -7.60
N CYS A 160 4.84 14.38 -8.37
CA CYS A 160 4.20 15.67 -8.55
C CYS A 160 3.09 15.55 -9.60
N VAL A 161 1.85 15.62 -9.14
CA VAL A 161 0.64 15.59 -9.98
C VAL A 161 -0.06 16.93 -9.86
N ASP A 162 -0.24 17.65 -10.96
CA ASP A 162 -0.88 18.97 -10.97
C ASP A 162 -2.41 18.86 -11.06
N TRP A 163 -3.03 18.76 -9.88
CA TRP A 163 -4.48 18.67 -9.71
C TRP A 163 -5.25 19.91 -10.17
N SER A 164 -4.61 21.08 -10.29
CA SER A 164 -5.26 22.28 -10.79
C SER A 164 -5.52 22.19 -12.29
N ASN A 165 -4.60 21.59 -13.05
CA ASN A 165 -4.76 21.33 -14.48
C ASN A 165 -5.59 20.07 -14.76
N ILE A 166 -5.43 19.00 -13.98
CA ILE A 166 -6.16 17.73 -14.22
C ILE A 166 -7.68 17.88 -14.08
N ARG A 167 -8.17 18.76 -13.18
CA ARG A 167 -9.60 19.08 -13.05
C ARG A 167 -10.21 19.83 -14.25
N GLN A 168 -9.40 20.23 -15.24
CA GLN A 168 -9.86 20.81 -16.50
C GLN A 168 -9.81 19.80 -17.66
N LEU A 169 -9.26 18.60 -17.42
CA LEU A 169 -9.06 17.52 -18.40
C LEU A 169 -9.97 16.29 -18.13
N LEU A 170 -10.71 16.32 -17.03
CA LEU A 170 -11.74 15.35 -16.60
C LEU A 170 -13.11 16.03 -16.62
#